data_AF-A0A8S8Z176-F1
#
_entry.id   AF-A0A8S8Z176-F1
#
_cell.length_a   1.000
_cell.length_b   1.000
_cell.length_c   1.000
_cell.angle_alpha   90.00
_cell.angle_beta   90.00
_cell.angle_gamma   90.00
#
_symmetry.space_group_name_H-M   'P 1'
#
loop_
_entity.id
_entity.type
_entity.pdbx_description
1 polymer ?
#
loop_
_entity_poly.entity_id
_entity_poly.type
_entity_poly.pdbx_seq_one_letter_code
_entity_poly.pdbx_strand_id
1 'polypeptide(L)'
;MSALLYYAPEPAGGNKELIAGANAGVLLAFLPQLIFFVWFVPVILFWIFQSMYVWRRGFPAFRVGTWIGLGAVSGLFIGGLFAHFVL
;
A
#
# COMPACT_ATOMS: atom_id res chain seq x y z
N MET A 1 -13.54 5.88 -0.59
CA MET A 1 -12.32 6.14 -1.37
C MET A 1 -12.06 7.65 -1.29
N SER A 2 -10.95 8.10 -0.68
CA SER A 2 -10.75 9.51 -0.34
C SER A 2 -10.43 10.37 -1.57
N ALA A 3 -11.08 11.53 -1.67
CA ALA A 3 -10.93 12.52 -2.75
C ALA A 3 -9.52 13.12 -2.87
N LEU A 4 -8.65 12.89 -1.89
CA LEU A 4 -7.27 13.39 -1.86
C LEU A 4 -6.36 12.79 -2.95
N LEU A 5 -6.71 11.62 -3.48
CA LEU A 5 -5.98 11.00 -4.59
C LEU A 5 -6.19 11.72 -5.94
N TYR A 6 -7.22 12.58 -6.04
CA TYR A 6 -7.53 13.33 -7.26
C TYR A 6 -6.63 14.56 -7.46
N TYR A 7 -5.99 15.02 -6.39
CA TYR A 7 -5.18 16.24 -6.35
C TYR A 7 -3.66 15.98 -6.40
N ALA A 8 -3.24 14.76 -6.72
CA ALA A 8 -1.81 14.47 -6.91
C ALA A 8 -1.31 15.20 -8.17
N PRO A 9 -0.27 16.06 -8.08
CA PRO A 9 0.21 16.85 -9.21
C PRO A 9 0.79 15.96 -10.32
N GLU A 10 0.89 16.53 -11.53
CA GLU A 10 1.14 15.86 -12.82
C GLU A 10 2.53 15.22 -13.09
N PRO A 11 3.48 15.02 -12.14
CA PRO A 11 4.52 14.00 -12.36
C PRO A 11 4.01 12.58 -12.14
N ALA A 12 2.85 12.41 -11.50
CA ALA A 12 2.40 11.14 -10.94
C ALA A 12 1.71 10.18 -11.94
N GLY A 13 1.50 10.57 -13.20
CA GLY A 13 0.90 9.73 -14.24
C GLY A 13 -0.59 9.41 -14.00
N GLY A 14 -1.32 9.13 -15.08
CA GLY A 14 -2.79 9.22 -15.13
C GLY A 14 -3.52 8.65 -13.91
N ASN A 15 -4.39 9.47 -13.31
CA ASN A 15 -5.20 9.20 -12.11
C ASN A 15 -5.76 7.77 -11.99
N LYS A 16 -6.06 7.10 -13.11
CA LYS A 16 -6.58 5.73 -13.15
C LYS A 16 -5.54 4.67 -12.80
N GLU A 17 -4.29 4.83 -13.24
CA GLU A 17 -3.23 3.86 -12.98
C GLU A 17 -2.83 3.84 -11.50
N LEU A 18 -2.77 5.02 -10.89
CA LEU A 18 -2.47 5.16 -9.47
C LEU A 18 -3.58 4.56 -8.59
N ILE A 19 -4.85 4.79 -8.95
CA ILE A 19 -6.00 4.16 -8.28
C ILE A 19 -6.01 2.64 -8.51
N ALA A 20 -5.73 2.18 -9.73
CA ALA A 20 -5.67 0.75 -10.04
C ALA A 20 -4.54 0.06 -9.25
N GLY A 21 -3.38 0.71 -9.14
CA GLY A 21 -2.26 0.24 -8.34
C GLY A 21 -2.61 0.13 -6.86
N ALA A 22 -3.28 1.15 -6.30
CA ALA A 22 -3.70 1.16 -4.91
C ALA A 22 -4.71 0.04 -4.62
N ASN A 23 -5.72 -0.13 -5.48
CA ASN A 23 -6.68 -1.23 -5.35
C ASN A 23 -5.99 -2.59 -5.47
N ALA A 24 -5.06 -2.76 -6.42
CA ALA A 24 -4.30 -3.99 -6.55
C ALA A 24 -3.46 -4.28 -5.29
N GLY A 25 -2.81 -3.27 -4.72
CA GLY A 25 -2.03 -3.41 -3.48
C GLY A 25 -2.90 -3.80 -2.28
N VAL A 26 -4.08 -3.20 -2.15
CA VAL A 26 -5.06 -3.56 -1.11
C VAL A 26 -5.56 -4.99 -1.31
N LEU A 27 -5.98 -5.36 -2.53
CA LEU A 27 -6.46 -6.70 -2.85
C LEU A 27 -5.40 -7.77 -2.56
N LEU A 28 -4.15 -7.52 -2.96
CA LEU A 28 -3.05 -8.48 -2.78
C LEU A 28 -2.65 -8.64 -1.31
N ALA A 29 -2.86 -7.60 -0.49
CA ALA A 29 -2.71 -7.70 0.96
C ALA A 29 -3.89 -8.42 1.63
N PHE A 30 -5.14 -8.13 1.21
CA PHE A 30 -6.36 -8.62 1.86
C PHE A 30 -6.81 -10.02 1.44
N LEU A 31 -6.66 -10.41 0.16
CA LEU A 31 -7.12 -11.72 -0.32
C LEU A 31 -6.42 -12.89 0.39
N PRO A 32 -5.08 -12.90 0.48
CA PRO A 32 -4.38 -14.01 1.11
C PRO A 32 -4.46 -13.93 2.64
N GLN A 33 -4.73 -12.75 3.22
CA GLN A 33 -5.01 -12.58 4.65
C GLN A 33 -6.18 -13.45 5.12
N LEU A 34 -7.22 -13.63 4.28
CA LEU A 34 -8.41 -14.42 4.63
C LEU A 34 -8.08 -15.91 4.86
N ILE A 35 -6.99 -16.40 4.27
CA ILE A 35 -6.60 -17.81 4.31
C ILE A 35 -5.36 -18.01 5.19
N PHE A 36 -4.48 -17.00 5.28
CA PHE A 36 -3.19 -17.11 5.95
C PHE A 36 -2.84 -15.81 6.70
N PHE A 37 -3.14 -15.74 8.00
CA PHE A 37 -2.94 -14.53 8.80
C PHE A 37 -1.47 -14.06 8.89
N VAL A 38 -0.50 -14.96 8.70
CA VAL A 38 0.95 -14.64 8.70
C VAL A 38 1.38 -13.98 7.38
N TRP A 39 0.52 -13.97 6.35
CA TRP A 39 0.77 -13.32 5.05
C TRP A 39 1.11 -11.83 5.18
N PHE A 40 0.70 -11.24 6.29
CA PHE A 40 1.00 -9.87 6.60
C PHE A 40 2.50 -9.57 6.77
N VAL A 41 3.28 -10.53 7.25
CA VAL A 41 4.74 -10.39 7.44
C VAL A 41 5.47 -10.18 6.09
N PRO A 42 5.32 -11.04 5.06
CA PRO A 42 5.94 -10.80 3.77
C PRO A 42 5.40 -9.55 3.06
N VAL A 43 4.13 -9.18 3.27
CA VAL A 43 3.56 -7.93 2.74
C VAL A 43 4.29 -6.70 3.30
N ILE A 44 4.51 -6.66 4.63
CA ILE A 44 5.26 -5.57 5.27
C ILE A 44 6.71 -5.54 4.80
N LEU A 45 7.38 -6.69 4.75
CA LEU A 45 8.77 -6.78 4.29
C LEU A 45 8.91 -6.31 2.84
N PHE A 46 7.98 -6.73 1.97
CA PHE A 46 7.93 -6.27 0.59
C PHE A 46 7.68 -4.78 0.49
N TRP A 47 6.77 -4.24 1.31
CA TRP A 47 6.49 -2.80 1.36
C TRP A 47 7.73 -1.98 1.79
N ILE A 48 8.43 -2.40 2.85
CA ILE A 48 9.68 -1.75 3.32
C ILE A 48 10.75 -1.82 2.22
N PHE A 49 10.90 -2.97 1.58
CA PHE A 49 11.82 -3.13 0.46
C PHE A 49 11.47 -2.15 -0.67
N GLN A 50 10.21 -2.06 -1.09
CA GLN A 50 9.78 -1.08 -2.09
C GLN A 50 10.04 0.37 -1.65
N SER A 51 9.84 0.71 -0.37
CA SER A 51 10.14 2.04 0.20
C SER A 51 11.61 2.42 0.05
N MET A 52 12.54 1.46 0.23
CA MET A 52 13.98 1.71 0.08
C MET A 52 14.39 2.02 -1.36
N TYR A 53 13.72 1.42 -2.34
CA TYR A 53 14.02 1.65 -3.76
C TYR A 53 13.21 2.79 -4.36
N VAL A 54 12.14 3.25 -3.69
CA VAL A 54 11.19 4.27 -4.20
C VAL A 54 11.88 5.57 -4.58
N TRP A 55 12.96 5.92 -3.90
CA TRP A 55 13.64 7.20 -4.05
C TRP A 55 14.65 7.24 -5.22
N ARG A 56 15.02 6.09 -5.79
CA ARG A 56 16.12 5.97 -6.78
C ARG A 56 15.68 5.85 -8.24
N ARG A 57 14.40 5.61 -8.54
CA ARG A 57 13.87 5.53 -9.91
C ARG A 57 12.56 6.29 -9.98
N GLY A 58 12.35 7.15 -10.97
CA GLY A 58 11.02 7.73 -11.21
C GLY A 58 10.03 6.59 -11.47
N PHE A 59 9.17 6.28 -10.50
CA PHE A 59 8.27 5.14 -10.59
C PHE A 59 7.00 5.48 -11.36
N PRO A 60 6.50 4.57 -12.21
CA PRO A 60 5.20 4.72 -12.84
C PRO A 60 4.08 4.82 -11.80
N ALA A 61 3.06 5.61 -12.12
CA ALA A 61 1.86 5.90 -11.32
C ALA A 61 1.30 4.67 -10.59
N PHE A 62 1.18 3.57 -11.32
CA PHE A 62 0.67 2.29 -10.82
C PHE A 62 1.45 1.74 -9.63
N ARG A 63 2.79 1.80 -9.67
CA ARG A 63 3.63 1.28 -8.58
C ARG A 63 3.56 2.15 -7.33
N VAL A 64 3.45 3.46 -7.51
CA VAL A 64 3.22 4.40 -6.41
C VAL A 64 1.87 4.10 -5.76
N GLY A 65 0.84 3.85 -6.57
CA GLY A 65 -0.46 3.38 -6.11
C GLY A 65 -0.36 2.11 -5.26
N THR A 66 0.28 1.05 -5.77
CA THR A 66 0.46 -0.21 -5.03
C THR A 66 1.21 0.00 -3.73
N TRP A 67 2.24 0.85 -3.71
CA TRP A 67 2.98 1.19 -2.51
C TRP A 67 2.12 1.89 -1.45
N ILE A 68 1.29 2.86 -1.85
CA ILE A 68 0.32 3.54 -0.96
C ILE A 68 -0.68 2.51 -0.40
N GLY A 69 -1.23 1.64 -1.26
CA GLY A 69 -2.19 0.61 -0.85
C GLY A 69 -1.60 -0.37 0.16
N LEU A 70 -0.40 -0.89 -0.10
CA LEU A 70 0.29 -1.81 0.81
C LEU A 70 0.66 -1.13 2.13
N GLY A 71 1.11 0.12 2.10
CA GLY A 71 1.44 0.89 3.30
C GLY A 71 0.23 1.19 4.17
N ALA A 72 -0.90 1.56 3.56
CA ALA A 72 -2.16 1.81 4.27
C ALA A 72 -2.66 0.56 5.01
N VAL A 73 -2.68 -0.60 4.34
CA VAL A 73 -3.08 -1.87 4.97
C VAL A 73 -2.09 -2.22 6.08
N SER A 74 -0.79 -2.07 5.83
CA SER A 74 0.28 -2.34 6.79
C SER A 74 0.14 -1.53 8.09
N GLY A 75 -0.08 -0.23 7.97
CA GLY A 75 -0.32 0.67 9.10
C GLY A 75 -1.60 0.31 9.87
N LEU A 76 -2.67 -0.08 9.17
CA LEU A 76 -3.92 -0.53 9.77
C LEU A 76 -3.72 -1.76 10.67
N PHE A 77 -2.95 -2.74 10.22
CA PHE A 77 -2.67 -3.95 10.98
C PHE A 77 -1.77 -3.69 12.20
N ILE A 78 -0.72 -2.89 12.05
CA ILE A 78 0.15 -2.52 13.17
C ILE A 78 -0.63 -1.68 14.20
N GLY A 79 -1.46 -0.74 13.74
CA GLY A 79 -2.35 0.03 14.61
C GLY A 79 -3.38 -0.83 15.33
N GLY A 80 -3.94 -1.84 14.65
CA GLY A 80 -4.85 -2.81 15.26
C GLY A 80 -4.16 -3.68 16.33
N LEU A 81 -2.92 -4.12 16.08
CA LEU A 81 -2.12 -4.82 17.09
C LEU A 81 -1.86 -3.93 18.30
N PHE A 82 -1.45 -2.67 18.09
CA PHE A 82 -1.23 -1.72 19.18
C PHE A 82 -2.51 -1.48 19.99
N ALA A 83 -3.66 -1.29 19.34
CA ALA A 83 -4.93 -1.11 20.02
C ALA A 83 -5.37 -2.33 20.83
N HIS A 84 -4.96 -3.54 20.44
CA HIS A 84 -5.33 -4.78 21.15
C HIS A 84 -4.37 -5.13 22.29
N PHE A 85 -3.11 -4.72 22.22
CA PHE A 85 -2.08 -5.08 23.21
C PHE A 85 -1.72 -3.96 24.20
N VAL A 86 -2.05 -2.70 23.89
CA VAL A 86 -1.66 -1.53 24.72
C VAL A 86 -2.85 -0.85 25.40
N LEU A 87 -4.08 -1.03 24.90
CA LEU A 87 -5.30 -0.36 25.36
C LEU A 87 -6.31 -1.38 25.90
#